data_AF-A0A9K3PBK4-F1
#
_entry.id   AF-A0A9K3PBK4-F1
#
_cell.length_a   1.000
_cell.length_b   1.000
_cell.length_c   1.000
_cell.angle_alpha   90.00
_cell.angle_beta   90.00
_cell.angle_gamma   90.00
#
_symmetry.space_group_name_H-M   'P 1'
#
loop_
_entity.id
_entity.type
_entity.pdbx_description
1 polymer ?
#
loop_
_entity_poly.entity_id
_entity_poly.type
_entity_poly.pdbx_seq_one_letter_code
_entity_poly.pdbx_strand_id
1 'polypeptide(L)'
;MADDSSEEGWSATVFSCSYQGLLGATTLVLLTTIDDCVWLIPFLAVPPSRRGEGIVHALVFLTTLVMLSLGLCLVTVIVSTVLLSKTVEAQVQSSSDHSTTLENADLILGAIGALWCWAIAAYLIFKRWRKKRKKQQLGRVQEASNNTSGGDDDTQSARGGGHYGSIPPEENQQQDADSRNEKPPNVGMVILLTFLGFLDELVYFPSLILGNIFSVAELIVGTFLAGCVMIAIVTVALAPCQPIIDWIDDHIKLYMVVTMFAILLTIQVIYDLLR
;
A
#
# COMPACT_ATOMS: atom_id res chain seq x y z
N MET A 1 24.50 -46.26 -11.29
CA MET A 1 25.14 -45.04 -11.81
C MET A 1 24.03 -44.25 -12.46
N ALA A 2 23.27 -43.51 -11.64
CA ALA A 2 22.30 -42.55 -12.13
C ALA A 2 23.04 -41.22 -12.26
N ASP A 3 22.91 -40.59 -13.41
CA ASP A 3 23.58 -39.34 -13.78
C ASP A 3 23.18 -38.20 -12.83
N ASP A 4 24.15 -37.70 -12.08
CA ASP A 4 24.04 -36.53 -11.19
C ASP A 4 24.08 -35.19 -11.97
N SER A 5 24.06 -35.25 -13.32
CA SER A 5 24.30 -34.07 -14.17
C SER A 5 23.07 -33.16 -14.37
N SER A 6 21.90 -33.51 -13.82
CA SER A 6 20.68 -32.71 -13.99
C SER A 6 20.46 -31.63 -12.93
N GLU A 7 21.10 -31.71 -11.76
CA GLU A 7 20.91 -30.69 -10.70
C GLU A 7 21.73 -29.41 -10.92
N GLU A 8 22.90 -29.49 -11.57
CA GLU A 8 23.73 -28.30 -11.84
C GLU A 8 23.08 -27.30 -12.82
N GLY A 9 22.17 -27.77 -13.68
CA GLY A 9 21.54 -26.93 -14.71
C GLY A 9 20.54 -25.90 -14.17
N TRP A 10 19.82 -26.21 -13.08
CA TRP A 10 18.77 -25.34 -12.56
C TRP A 10 19.30 -24.16 -11.75
N SER A 11 20.42 -24.34 -11.07
CA SER A 11 21.04 -23.24 -10.30
C SER A 11 21.60 -22.14 -11.21
N ALA A 12 22.05 -22.49 -12.41
CA ALA A 12 22.65 -21.53 -13.34
C ALA A 12 21.61 -20.65 -14.06
N THR A 13 20.43 -21.18 -14.38
CA THR A 13 19.37 -20.44 -15.10
C THR A 13 18.63 -19.44 -14.21
N VAL A 14 18.44 -19.73 -12.92
CA VAL A 14 17.72 -18.86 -11.98
C VAL A 14 18.42 -17.50 -11.80
N PHE A 15 19.74 -17.45 -11.97
CA PHE A 15 20.54 -16.23 -11.80
C PHE A 15 21.05 -15.62 -13.10
N SER A 16 20.77 -16.24 -14.25
CA SER A 16 21.11 -15.61 -15.53
C SER A 16 20.17 -14.43 -15.78
N CYS A 17 20.75 -13.26 -16.04
CA CYS A 17 20.03 -12.03 -16.36
C CYS A 17 20.30 -11.68 -17.82
N SER A 18 19.30 -11.87 -18.67
CA SER A 18 19.32 -11.39 -20.04
C SER A 18 18.96 -9.91 -20.05
N TYR A 19 19.65 -9.13 -20.89
CA TYR A 19 19.30 -7.72 -21.07
C TYR A 19 17.85 -7.53 -21.55
N GLN A 20 17.36 -8.45 -22.39
CA GLN A 20 15.98 -8.43 -22.87
C GLN A 20 14.98 -8.75 -21.76
N GLY A 21 15.28 -9.77 -20.95
CA GLY A 21 14.45 -10.15 -19.81
C GLY A 21 14.38 -9.02 -18.78
N LEU A 22 15.52 -8.40 -18.48
CA LEU A 22 15.59 -7.24 -17.60
C LEU A 22 14.76 -6.05 -18.10
N LEU A 23 14.91 -5.69 -19.39
CA LEU A 23 14.14 -4.58 -19.98
C LEU A 23 12.63 -4.88 -19.97
N GLY A 24 12.26 -6.14 -20.28
CA GLY A 24 10.88 -6.60 -20.23
C GLY A 24 10.29 -6.54 -18.83
N ALA A 25 11.01 -7.06 -17.83
CA ALA A 25 10.62 -7.03 -16.43
C ALA A 25 10.49 -5.60 -15.90
N THR A 26 11.47 -4.72 -16.17
CA THR A 26 11.39 -3.30 -15.79
C THR A 26 10.19 -2.62 -16.44
N THR A 27 9.96 -2.84 -17.73
CA THR A 27 8.85 -2.20 -18.46
C THR A 27 7.51 -2.70 -17.94
N LEU A 28 7.38 -4.00 -17.70
CA LEU A 28 6.17 -4.60 -17.16
C LEU A 28 5.85 -4.04 -15.77
N VAL A 29 6.82 -4.09 -14.85
CA VAL A 29 6.66 -3.53 -13.50
C VAL A 29 6.35 -2.04 -13.55
N LEU A 30 7.03 -1.28 -14.41
CA LEU A 30 6.75 0.15 -14.57
C LEU A 30 5.32 0.41 -15.05
N LEU A 31 4.82 -0.38 -16.02
CA LEU A 31 3.47 -0.23 -16.54
C LEU A 31 2.40 -0.61 -15.51
N THR A 32 2.65 -1.63 -14.70
CA THR A 32 1.72 -2.08 -13.66
C THR A 32 1.77 -1.24 -12.40
N THR A 33 2.81 -0.43 -12.21
CA THR A 33 2.94 0.46 -11.04
C THR A 33 2.77 1.93 -11.39
N ILE A 34 2.59 2.31 -12.64
CA ILE A 34 2.55 3.73 -13.02
C ILE A 34 1.40 4.49 -12.35
N ASP A 35 0.26 3.82 -12.11
CA ASP A 35 -0.85 4.40 -11.37
C ASP A 35 -0.52 4.60 -9.89
N ASP A 36 0.39 3.79 -9.33
CA ASP A 36 0.91 3.99 -7.97
C ASP A 36 1.69 5.29 -7.80
N CYS A 37 2.23 5.86 -8.89
CA CYS A 37 2.86 7.18 -8.85
C CYS A 37 1.93 8.22 -8.25
N VAL A 38 0.64 8.15 -8.58
CA VAL A 38 -0.37 9.13 -8.17
C VAL A 38 -0.52 9.15 -6.66
N TRP A 39 -0.42 7.98 -6.00
CA TRP A 39 -0.51 7.86 -4.56
C TRP A 39 0.75 8.35 -3.83
N LEU A 40 1.90 8.37 -4.51
CA LEU A 40 3.17 8.80 -3.93
C LEU A 40 3.36 10.32 -3.98
N ILE A 41 2.61 11.03 -4.81
CA ILE A 41 2.86 12.45 -5.04
C ILE A 41 2.76 13.28 -3.75
N PRO A 42 1.78 13.08 -2.84
CA PRO A 42 1.73 13.83 -1.58
C PRO A 42 2.96 13.62 -0.68
N PHE A 43 3.70 12.52 -0.87
CA PHE A 43 4.88 12.17 -0.08
C PHE A 43 6.20 12.60 -0.74
N LEU A 44 6.22 12.72 -2.07
CA LEU A 44 7.41 13.03 -2.86
C LEU A 44 7.45 14.49 -3.32
N ALA A 45 6.30 15.13 -3.53
CA ALA A 45 6.18 16.54 -3.87
C ALA A 45 6.24 17.42 -2.62
N VAL A 46 7.29 17.24 -1.82
CA VAL A 46 7.54 18.05 -0.62
C VAL A 46 8.20 19.36 -1.04
N PRO A 47 7.82 20.52 -0.47
CA PRO A 47 8.45 21.80 -0.78
C PRO A 47 9.98 21.76 -0.58
N PRO A 48 10.75 22.61 -1.30
CA PRO A 48 12.21 22.57 -1.31
C PRO A 48 12.86 22.62 0.07
N SER A 49 12.21 23.30 1.03
CA SER A 49 12.65 23.44 2.42
C SER A 49 12.70 22.13 3.20
N ARG A 50 12.03 21.07 2.74
CA ARG A 50 11.98 19.75 3.39
C ARG A 50 12.37 18.60 2.44
N ARG A 51 13.21 18.86 1.42
CA ARG A 51 13.70 17.84 0.48
C ARG A 51 14.26 16.58 1.16
N GLY A 52 14.88 16.72 2.33
CA GLY A 52 15.40 15.58 3.09
C GLY A 52 14.32 14.56 3.48
N GLU A 53 13.12 15.01 3.85
CA GLU A 53 11.99 14.13 4.20
C GLU A 53 11.49 13.36 2.97
N GLY A 54 11.38 14.05 1.82
CA GLY A 54 10.96 13.42 0.56
C GLY A 54 11.90 12.29 0.12
N ILE A 55 13.22 12.47 0.28
CA ILE A 55 14.20 11.42 -0.03
C ILE A 55 14.02 10.20 0.89
N VAL A 56 13.79 10.42 2.19
CA VAL A 56 13.53 9.32 3.13
C VAL A 56 12.27 8.55 2.72
N HIS A 57 11.20 9.25 2.33
CA HIS A 57 9.98 8.59 1.84
C HIS A 57 10.20 7.83 0.54
N ALA A 58 10.96 8.38 -0.41
CA ALA A 58 11.33 7.69 -1.65
C ALA A 58 12.14 6.41 -1.38
N LEU A 59 13.11 6.47 -0.47
CA LEU A 59 13.92 5.30 -0.10
C LEU A 59 13.09 4.24 0.61
N VAL A 60 12.18 4.65 1.51
CA VAL A 60 11.26 3.71 2.18
C VAL A 60 10.34 3.05 1.16
N PHE A 61 9.77 3.81 0.21
CA PHE A 61 8.97 3.27 -0.88
C PHE A 61 9.76 2.23 -1.68
N LEU A 62 10.94 2.60 -2.19
CA LEU A 62 11.78 1.71 -3.01
C LEU A 62 12.18 0.44 -2.26
N THR A 63 12.61 0.58 -1.00
CA THR A 63 13.01 -0.56 -0.17
C THR A 63 11.83 -1.47 0.10
N THR A 64 10.65 -0.91 0.37
CA THR A 64 9.42 -1.68 0.61
C THR A 64 9.03 -2.44 -0.65
N LEU A 65 9.02 -1.78 -1.81
CA LEU A 65 8.69 -2.38 -3.11
C LEU A 65 9.61 -3.57 -3.43
N VAL A 66 10.93 -3.39 -3.29
CA VAL A 66 11.90 -4.46 -3.55
C VAL A 66 11.77 -5.61 -2.54
N MET A 67 11.55 -5.31 -1.26
CA MET A 67 11.34 -6.36 -0.24
C MET A 67 10.07 -7.16 -0.47
N LEU A 68 9.00 -6.52 -0.95
CA LEU A 68 7.76 -7.20 -1.32
C LEU A 68 7.96 -8.08 -2.55
N SER A 69 8.63 -7.56 -3.59
CA SER A 69 9.02 -8.33 -4.78
C SER A 69 9.86 -9.56 -4.43
N LEU A 70 10.90 -9.39 -3.62
CA LEU A 70 11.74 -10.48 -3.13
C LEU A 70 10.93 -11.51 -2.33
N GLY A 71 10.11 -11.05 -1.39
CA GLY A 71 9.28 -11.91 -0.56
C GLY A 71 8.29 -12.72 -1.39
N LEU A 72 7.66 -12.10 -2.38
CA LEU A 72 6.75 -12.76 -3.31
C LEU A 72 7.48 -13.81 -4.15
N CYS A 73 8.62 -13.46 -4.75
CA CYS A 73 9.42 -14.40 -5.54
C CYS A 73 9.84 -15.62 -4.69
N LEU A 74 10.26 -15.40 -3.45
CA LEU A 74 10.63 -16.47 -2.52
C LEU A 74 9.43 -17.36 -2.18
N VAL A 75 8.26 -16.78 -1.90
CA VAL A 75 7.03 -17.55 -1.65
C VAL A 75 6.65 -18.36 -2.89
N THR A 76 6.70 -17.77 -4.08
CA THR A 76 6.44 -18.48 -5.34
C THR A 76 7.38 -19.65 -5.51
N VAL A 77 8.70 -19.45 -5.36
CA VAL A 77 9.69 -20.54 -5.51
C VAL A 77 9.45 -21.66 -4.47
N ILE A 78 9.15 -21.32 -3.22
CA ILE A 78 8.80 -22.32 -2.19
C ILE A 78 7.53 -23.08 -2.56
N VAL A 79 6.48 -22.38 -2.98
CA VAL A 79 5.22 -23.01 -3.38
C VAL A 79 5.43 -23.90 -4.61
N SER A 80 6.13 -23.42 -5.63
CA SER A 80 6.46 -24.18 -6.83
C SER A 80 7.27 -25.43 -6.51
N THR A 81 8.29 -25.33 -5.65
CA THR A 81 9.10 -26.50 -5.25
C THR A 81 8.28 -27.51 -4.44
N VAL A 82 7.46 -27.06 -3.49
CA VAL A 82 6.60 -27.93 -2.69
C VAL A 82 5.52 -28.61 -3.56
N LEU A 83 4.91 -27.87 -4.49
CA LEU A 83 3.94 -28.42 -5.42
C LEU A 83 4.59 -29.41 -6.37
N LEU A 84 5.75 -29.08 -6.95
CA LEU A 84 6.48 -29.95 -7.86
C LEU A 84 6.86 -31.28 -7.18
N SER A 85 7.34 -31.24 -5.94
CA SER A 85 7.64 -32.47 -5.18
C SER A 85 6.42 -33.38 -5.03
N LYS A 86 5.24 -32.80 -4.78
CA LYS A 86 3.98 -33.57 -4.69
C LYS A 86 3.51 -34.07 -6.05
N THR A 87 3.68 -33.27 -7.09
CA THR A 87 3.31 -33.65 -8.45
C THR A 87 4.19 -34.80 -8.96
N VAL A 88 5.50 -34.80 -8.69
CA VAL A 88 6.41 -35.90 -9.07
C VAL A 88 5.98 -37.21 -8.43
N GLU A 89 5.61 -37.20 -7.14
CA GLU A 89 5.09 -38.38 -6.45
C GLU A 89 3.75 -38.86 -7.04
N ALA A 90 2.87 -37.92 -7.45
CA ALA A 90 1.57 -38.25 -8.03
C ALA A 90 1.62 -38.65 -9.52
N GLN A 91 2.58 -38.10 -10.29
CA GLN A 91 2.72 -38.33 -11.73
C GLN A 91 3.24 -39.73 -12.03
N VAL A 92 3.94 -40.37 -11.08
CA VAL A 92 4.23 -41.81 -11.14
C VAL A 92 2.95 -42.65 -11.22
N GLN A 93 1.78 -42.10 -10.85
CA GLN A 93 0.52 -42.83 -10.77
C GLN A 93 -0.50 -42.52 -11.89
N SER A 94 -0.47 -41.36 -12.58
CA SER A 94 -1.50 -41.02 -13.59
C SER A 94 -1.08 -39.91 -14.57
N SER A 95 -1.06 -40.21 -15.87
CA SER A 95 -0.63 -39.29 -16.94
C SER A 95 -1.74 -38.42 -17.57
N SER A 96 -2.97 -38.42 -17.04
CA SER A 96 -4.11 -37.76 -17.72
C SER A 96 -4.56 -36.41 -17.12
N ASP A 97 -4.08 -35.99 -15.94
CA ASP A 97 -4.72 -34.89 -15.16
C ASP A 97 -3.91 -33.59 -15.04
N HIS A 98 -2.90 -33.35 -15.89
CA HIS A 98 -1.97 -32.23 -15.69
C HIS A 98 -2.61 -30.83 -15.88
N SER A 99 -3.59 -30.70 -16.77
CA SER A 99 -4.26 -29.43 -17.11
C SER A 99 -5.01 -28.80 -15.93
N THR A 100 -5.72 -29.60 -15.14
CA THR A 100 -6.61 -29.10 -14.08
C THR A 100 -5.84 -28.57 -12.88
N THR A 101 -4.63 -29.07 -12.65
CA THR A 101 -3.80 -28.64 -11.51
C THR A 101 -3.30 -27.20 -11.64
N LEU A 102 -3.05 -26.74 -12.86
CA LEU A 102 -2.53 -25.41 -13.14
C LEU A 102 -3.63 -24.36 -13.01
N GLU A 103 -4.82 -24.66 -13.54
CA GLU A 103 -6.03 -23.83 -13.39
C GLU A 103 -6.41 -23.64 -11.91
N ASN A 104 -6.31 -24.71 -11.12
CA ASN A 104 -6.60 -24.63 -9.68
C ASN A 104 -5.58 -23.76 -8.92
N ALA A 105 -4.31 -23.74 -9.33
CA ALA A 105 -3.28 -22.94 -8.68
C ALA A 105 -3.52 -21.44 -8.89
N ASP A 106 -3.85 -21.04 -10.11
CA ASP A 106 -4.20 -19.64 -10.43
C ASP A 106 -5.45 -19.19 -9.65
N LEU A 107 -6.46 -20.05 -9.54
CA LEU A 107 -7.67 -19.76 -8.76
C LEU A 107 -7.38 -19.60 -7.26
N ILE A 108 -6.56 -20.47 -6.68
CA ILE A 108 -6.15 -20.37 -5.26
C ILE A 108 -5.37 -19.08 -5.02
N LEU A 109 -4.45 -18.74 -5.93
CA LEU A 109 -3.64 -17.53 -5.81
C LEU A 109 -4.52 -16.27 -5.91
N GLY A 110 -5.45 -16.23 -6.87
CA GLY A 110 -6.43 -15.16 -7.01
C GLY A 110 -7.32 -15.00 -5.78
N ALA A 111 -7.78 -16.11 -5.19
CA ALA A 111 -8.56 -16.10 -3.96
C ALA A 111 -7.78 -15.55 -2.75
N ILE A 112 -6.49 -15.89 -2.63
CA ILE A 112 -5.60 -15.35 -1.59
C ILE A 112 -5.42 -13.84 -1.77
N GLY A 113 -5.18 -13.38 -3.00
CA GLY A 113 -5.08 -11.95 -3.32
C GLY A 113 -6.34 -11.19 -2.95
N ALA A 114 -7.51 -11.71 -3.33
CA ALA A 114 -8.81 -11.11 -2.98
C ALA A 114 -9.03 -11.07 -1.46
N LEU A 115 -8.69 -12.13 -0.74
CA LEU A 115 -8.81 -12.18 0.73
C LEU A 115 -7.93 -11.11 1.40
N TRP A 116 -6.69 -10.94 0.94
CA TRP A 116 -5.80 -9.89 1.43
C TRP A 116 -6.35 -8.49 1.15
N CYS A 117 -6.87 -8.26 -0.06
CA CYS A 117 -7.50 -6.99 -0.43
C CYS A 117 -8.68 -6.65 0.52
N TRP A 118 -9.56 -7.61 0.79
CA TRP A 118 -10.67 -7.46 1.74
C TRP A 118 -10.20 -7.22 3.17
N ALA A 119 -9.15 -7.91 3.62
CA ALA A 119 -8.58 -7.72 4.94
C ALA A 119 -8.04 -6.28 5.13
N ILE A 120 -7.37 -5.74 4.10
CA ILE A 120 -6.86 -4.36 4.12
C ILE A 120 -8.00 -3.34 4.08
N ALA A 121 -9.00 -3.55 3.22
CA ALA A 121 -10.19 -2.70 3.17
C ALA A 121 -10.90 -2.67 4.53
N ALA A 122 -11.12 -3.82 5.15
CA ALA A 122 -11.69 -3.95 6.48
C ALA A 122 -10.83 -3.23 7.55
N TYR A 123 -9.50 -3.38 7.48
CA TYR A 123 -8.57 -2.68 8.37
C TYR A 123 -8.67 -1.16 8.24
N LEU A 124 -8.72 -0.62 7.01
CA LEU A 124 -8.84 0.82 6.75
C LEU A 124 -10.18 1.38 7.28
N ILE A 125 -11.28 0.65 7.05
CA ILE A 125 -12.61 0.98 7.58
C ILE A 125 -12.58 0.98 9.12
N PHE A 126 -12.02 -0.07 9.72
CA PHE A 126 -11.92 -0.22 11.17
C PHE A 126 -11.07 0.87 11.82
N LYS A 127 -9.92 1.21 11.22
CA LYS A 127 -9.04 2.29 11.67
C LYS A 127 -9.76 3.64 11.66
N ARG A 128 -10.56 3.91 10.61
CA ARG A 128 -11.37 5.14 10.54
C ARG A 128 -12.47 5.16 11.59
N TRP A 129 -13.11 4.02 11.83
CA TRP A 129 -14.13 3.90 12.86
C TRP A 129 -13.56 4.18 14.25
N ARG A 130 -12.37 3.67 14.57
CA ARG A 130 -11.68 3.99 15.83
C ARG A 130 -11.35 5.48 15.95
N LYS A 131 -10.92 6.14 14.87
CA LYS A 131 -10.68 7.60 14.89
C LYS A 131 -11.95 8.40 15.18
N LYS A 132 -13.10 8.02 14.57
CA LYS A 132 -14.40 8.67 14.86
C LYS A 132 -14.79 8.52 16.33
N ARG A 133 -14.62 7.33 16.92
CA ARG A 133 -14.92 7.09 18.34
C ARG A 133 -14.07 7.95 19.28
N LYS A 134 -12.76 8.12 19.00
CA LYS A 134 -11.89 8.99 19.80
C LYS A 134 -12.35 10.45 19.78
N LYS A 135 -12.76 10.96 18.61
CA LYS A 135 -13.29 12.34 18.51
C LYS A 135 -14.59 12.52 19.28
N GLN A 136 -15.50 11.54 19.25
CA GLN A 136 -16.74 11.58 20.03
C GLN A 136 -16.49 11.52 21.55
N GLN A 137 -15.49 10.77 22.00
CA GLN A 137 -15.12 10.74 23.42
C GLN A 137 -14.51 12.06 23.87
N LEU A 138 -13.61 12.66 23.07
CA LEU A 138 -12.98 13.93 23.40
C LEU A 138 -14.01 15.08 23.46
N GLY A 139 -14.95 15.11 22.52
CA GLY A 139 -16.06 16.09 22.52
C GLY A 139 -16.94 15.98 23.76
N ARG A 140 -17.29 14.76 24.19
CA ARG A 140 -18.07 14.53 25.42
C ARG A 140 -17.34 14.97 26.70
N VAL A 141 -16.02 14.77 26.77
CA VAL A 141 -15.23 15.21 27.93
C VAL A 141 -15.17 16.74 27.99
N GLN A 142 -15.05 17.41 26.84
CA GLN A 142 -15.01 18.87 26.77
C GLN A 142 -16.38 19.49 27.10
N GLU A 143 -17.49 18.91 26.64
CA GLU A 143 -18.85 19.31 27.03
C GLU A 143 -19.11 19.12 28.54
N ALA A 144 -18.66 18.00 29.13
CA ALA A 144 -18.80 17.75 30.56
C ALA A 144 -17.98 18.74 31.42
N SER A 145 -16.79 19.13 30.95
CA SER A 145 -15.96 20.12 31.65
C SER A 145 -16.57 21.53 31.58
N ASN A 146 -17.20 21.90 30.45
CA ASN A 146 -17.80 23.24 30.30
C ASN A 146 -19.05 23.40 31.17
N ASN A 147 -19.87 22.34 31.33
CA ASN A 147 -21.08 22.40 32.14
C ASN A 147 -20.82 22.39 33.66
N THR A 148 -19.63 22.01 34.12
CA THR A 148 -19.31 21.89 35.56
C THR A 148 -18.79 23.21 36.16
N SER A 149 -18.40 24.20 35.34
CA SER A 149 -17.80 25.45 35.83
C SER A 149 -18.79 26.61 36.07
N GLY A 150 -20.10 26.36 35.97
CA GLY A 150 -21.14 27.39 36.05
C GLY A 150 -22.04 27.36 37.30
N GLY A 151 -21.69 26.59 38.33
CA GLY A 151 -22.48 26.48 39.56
C GLY A 151 -21.65 26.82 40.79
N ASP A 152 -22.18 27.75 41.59
CA ASP A 152 -21.72 28.19 42.91
C ASP A 152 -20.73 29.35 42.95
N ASP A 153 -21.23 30.57 42.68
CA ASP A 153 -20.69 31.77 43.30
C ASP A 153 -21.82 32.69 43.82
N ASP A 154 -22.70 32.10 44.64
CA ASP A 154 -23.61 32.85 45.52
C ASP A 154 -23.03 32.85 46.94
N THR A 155 -21.97 33.61 47.19
CA THR A 155 -21.67 34.10 48.54
C THR A 155 -21.17 35.54 48.49
N GLN A 156 -22.10 36.45 48.76
CA GLN A 156 -21.95 37.89 48.95
C GLN A 156 -20.77 38.26 49.89
N SER A 157 -19.97 39.25 49.53
CA SER A 157 -19.62 40.30 50.49
C SER A 157 -19.22 41.61 49.83
N ALA A 158 -19.91 42.67 50.25
CA ALA A 158 -19.73 44.04 49.83
C ALA A 158 -18.42 44.63 50.37
N ARG A 159 -17.58 45.18 49.48
CA ARG A 159 -17.02 46.55 49.56
C ARG A 159 -15.81 46.70 48.65
N GLY A 160 -15.85 47.75 47.82
CA GLY A 160 -14.66 48.56 47.58
C GLY A 160 -13.99 48.40 46.22
N GLY A 161 -14.61 49.00 45.21
CA GLY A 161 -13.97 50.02 44.36
C GLY A 161 -12.61 49.71 43.74
N GLY A 162 -12.60 49.56 42.41
CA GLY A 162 -11.42 49.94 41.65
C GLY A 162 -11.28 49.25 40.31
N HIS A 163 -11.53 50.04 39.26
CA HIS A 163 -10.63 50.16 38.11
C HIS A 163 -10.83 49.20 36.92
N TYR A 164 -11.57 49.75 35.94
CA TYR A 164 -11.39 49.69 34.49
C TYR A 164 -10.47 48.62 33.91
N GLY A 165 -11.08 47.73 33.11
CA GLY A 165 -10.35 46.87 32.17
C GLY A 165 -11.18 45.71 31.64
N SER A 166 -12.47 45.93 31.35
CA SER A 166 -13.32 44.93 30.69
C SER A 166 -12.86 44.74 29.24
N ILE A 167 -11.87 43.87 29.06
CA ILE A 167 -11.57 43.23 27.79
C ILE A 167 -12.78 42.35 27.46
N PRO A 168 -13.45 42.54 26.30
CA PRO A 168 -14.57 41.70 25.93
C PRO A 168 -14.12 40.24 25.88
N PRO A 169 -14.99 39.28 26.27
CA PRO A 169 -14.69 37.87 26.06
C PRO A 169 -14.54 37.65 24.56
N GLU A 170 -13.30 37.46 24.10
CA GLU A 170 -12.96 36.83 22.82
C GLU A 170 -13.43 35.37 22.89
N GLU A 171 -14.75 35.18 22.85
CA GLU A 171 -15.40 33.89 22.90
C GLU A 171 -15.33 33.26 21.50
N ASN A 172 -14.28 32.46 21.30
CA ASN A 172 -14.25 31.29 20.43
C ASN A 172 -14.54 31.49 18.92
N GLN A 173 -13.85 32.43 18.26
CA GLN A 173 -13.51 32.27 16.83
C GLN A 173 -12.13 31.64 16.60
N GLN A 174 -11.57 31.02 17.65
CA GLN A 174 -10.26 30.37 17.63
C GLN A 174 -10.38 28.85 17.68
N GLN A 175 -11.27 28.26 16.88
CA GLN A 175 -11.41 26.80 16.80
C GLN A 175 -11.56 26.19 15.41
N ASP A 176 -11.43 26.98 14.34
CA ASP A 176 -11.29 26.45 12.96
C ASP A 176 -10.00 26.91 12.25
N ALA A 177 -9.23 27.81 12.87
CA ALA A 177 -7.86 28.15 12.45
C ALA A 177 -6.80 27.36 13.24
N ASP A 178 -7.22 26.42 14.12
CA ASP A 178 -6.33 25.47 14.76
C ASP A 178 -5.86 24.46 13.70
N SER A 179 -4.79 24.90 13.05
CA SER A 179 -3.69 24.08 12.63
C SER A 179 -4.14 22.80 11.92
N ARG A 180 -4.19 22.92 10.59
CA ARG A 180 -3.48 21.96 9.74
C ARG A 180 -2.00 21.91 10.19
N ASN A 181 -1.76 21.50 11.43
CA ASN A 181 -0.52 20.92 11.87
C ASN A 181 -0.51 19.59 11.12
N GLU A 182 -0.18 19.70 9.83
CA GLU A 182 0.00 18.62 8.89
C GLU A 182 1.12 17.79 9.49
N LYS A 183 0.69 16.88 10.36
CA LYS A 183 1.57 15.96 11.04
C LYS A 183 2.34 15.31 9.91
N PRO A 184 3.68 15.38 9.92
CA PRO A 184 4.49 14.92 8.81
C PRO A 184 4.03 13.53 8.41
N PRO A 185 3.92 13.27 7.10
CA PRO A 185 3.37 12.03 6.59
C PRO A 185 4.04 10.85 7.30
N ASN A 186 3.22 10.02 7.94
CA ASN A 186 3.75 8.91 8.71
C ASN A 186 4.40 7.91 7.73
N VAL A 187 5.65 7.52 7.97
CA VAL A 187 6.37 6.50 7.20
C VAL A 187 5.54 5.22 7.03
N GLY A 188 4.78 4.83 8.06
CA GLY A 188 3.90 3.67 7.98
C GLY A 188 2.74 3.81 6.98
N MET A 189 2.37 5.04 6.59
CA MET A 189 1.42 5.28 5.51
C MET A 189 2.04 4.98 4.15
N VAL A 190 3.31 5.37 3.93
CA VAL A 190 4.04 5.08 2.69
C VAL A 190 4.14 3.57 2.51
N ILE A 191 4.59 2.84 3.53
CA ILE A 191 4.68 1.37 3.50
C ILE A 191 3.33 0.73 3.16
N LEU A 192 2.24 1.21 3.77
CA LEU A 192 0.91 0.68 3.51
C LEU A 192 0.44 0.97 2.08
N LEU A 193 0.73 2.15 1.54
CA LEU A 193 0.41 2.50 0.15
C LEU A 193 1.24 1.70 -0.85
N THR A 194 2.54 1.52 -0.59
CA THR A 194 3.39 0.66 -1.42
C THR A 194 2.89 -0.78 -1.42
N PHE A 195 2.49 -1.29 -0.25
CA PHE A 195 1.92 -2.63 -0.16
C PHE A 195 0.61 -2.76 -0.94
N LEU A 196 -0.23 -1.71 -0.90
CA LEU A 196 -1.50 -1.71 -1.60
C LEU A 196 -1.31 -1.69 -3.12
N GLY A 197 -0.39 -0.87 -3.63
CA GLY A 197 -0.02 -0.84 -5.05
C GLY A 197 0.61 -2.14 -5.53
N PHE A 198 1.43 -2.75 -4.67
CA PHE A 198 2.05 -4.04 -4.94
C PHE A 198 1.05 -5.22 -5.01
N LEU A 199 -0.21 -5.06 -4.59
CA LEU A 199 -1.20 -6.15 -4.63
C LEU A 199 -1.45 -6.67 -6.04
N ASP A 200 -1.38 -5.80 -7.04
CA ASP A 200 -1.57 -6.22 -8.43
C ASP A 200 -0.41 -7.11 -8.88
N GLU A 201 0.80 -6.83 -8.40
CA GLU A 201 2.01 -7.64 -8.60
C GLU A 201 1.94 -9.02 -7.99
N LEU A 202 1.17 -9.16 -6.91
CA LEU A 202 0.91 -10.45 -6.25
C LEU A 202 0.24 -11.44 -7.20
N VAL A 203 -0.63 -10.96 -8.08
CA VAL A 203 -1.37 -11.82 -9.00
C VAL A 203 -0.51 -12.26 -10.17
N TYR A 204 0.30 -11.36 -10.75
CA TYR A 204 0.98 -11.65 -12.01
C TYR A 204 2.42 -12.18 -11.87
N PHE A 205 3.18 -11.83 -10.82
CA PHE A 205 4.55 -12.35 -10.64
C PHE A 205 4.60 -13.87 -10.57
N PRO A 206 3.72 -14.57 -9.83
CA PRO A 206 3.78 -16.02 -9.76
C PRO A 206 3.56 -16.68 -11.12
N SER A 207 2.63 -16.16 -11.94
CA SER A 207 2.41 -16.65 -13.30
C SER A 207 3.60 -16.41 -14.23
N LEU A 208 4.30 -15.27 -14.09
CA LEU A 208 5.51 -14.98 -14.87
C LEU A 208 6.68 -15.91 -14.52
N ILE A 209 6.85 -16.20 -13.23
CA ILE A 209 7.90 -17.12 -12.72
C ILE A 209 7.57 -18.56 -13.13
N LEU A 210 6.32 -19.01 -12.93
CA LEU A 210 5.87 -20.35 -13.31
C LEU A 210 5.91 -20.58 -14.82
N GLY A 211 5.59 -19.54 -15.61
CA GLY A 211 5.70 -19.56 -17.06
C GLY A 211 7.14 -19.49 -17.59
N ASN A 212 8.13 -19.33 -16.71
CA ASN A 212 9.54 -19.14 -17.05
C ASN A 212 9.76 -18.01 -18.07
N ILE A 213 8.92 -16.96 -18.01
CA ILE A 213 9.00 -15.80 -18.91
C ILE A 213 10.14 -14.88 -18.46
N PHE A 214 10.30 -14.73 -17.16
CA PHE A 214 11.37 -13.96 -16.53
C PHE A 214 12.02 -14.77 -15.42
N SER A 215 13.33 -14.61 -15.26
CA SER A 215 14.01 -15.15 -14.09
C SER A 215 13.68 -14.35 -12.84
N VAL A 216 13.83 -14.96 -11.66
CA VAL A 216 13.63 -14.27 -10.37
C VAL A 216 14.57 -13.06 -10.24
N ALA A 217 15.81 -13.20 -10.72
CA ALA A 217 16.77 -12.10 -10.71
C ALA A 217 16.34 -10.94 -11.62
N GLU A 218 15.85 -11.24 -12.82
CA GLU A 218 15.33 -10.23 -13.76
C GLU A 218 14.14 -9.48 -13.18
N LEU A 219 13.22 -10.17 -12.50
CA LEU A 219 12.09 -9.52 -11.81
C LEU A 219 12.54 -8.61 -10.67
N ILE A 220 13.42 -9.07 -9.78
CA ILE A 220 13.89 -8.25 -8.63
C ILE A 220 14.64 -7.00 -9.11
N VAL A 221 15.61 -7.17 -10.02
CA VAL A 221 16.38 -6.03 -10.55
C VAL A 221 15.46 -5.14 -11.40
N GLY A 222 14.53 -5.75 -12.14
CA GLY A 222 13.52 -5.07 -12.92
C GLY A 222 12.64 -4.16 -12.07
N THR A 223 12.13 -4.67 -10.93
CA THR A 223 11.35 -3.92 -9.94
C THR A 223 12.16 -2.77 -9.34
N PHE A 224 13.42 -3.00 -9.00
CA PHE A 224 14.29 -1.94 -8.47
C PHE A 224 14.48 -0.80 -9.49
N LEU A 225 14.78 -1.14 -10.74
CA LEU A 225 14.93 -0.15 -11.82
C LEU A 225 13.62 0.60 -12.09
N ALA A 226 12.50 -0.12 -12.13
CA ALA A 226 11.17 0.48 -12.28
C ALA A 226 10.88 1.46 -11.13
N GLY A 227 11.15 1.08 -9.89
CA GLY A 227 11.02 1.95 -8.72
C GLY A 227 11.89 3.21 -8.80
N CYS A 228 13.13 3.11 -9.29
CA CYS A 228 13.99 4.27 -9.53
C CYS A 228 13.42 5.21 -10.60
N VAL A 229 12.93 4.65 -11.71
CA VAL A 229 12.30 5.42 -12.80
C VAL A 229 11.01 6.09 -12.31
N MET A 230 10.19 5.37 -11.55
CA MET A 230 8.99 5.90 -10.89
C MET A 230 9.31 7.10 -10.01
N ILE A 231 10.31 6.99 -9.13
CA ILE A 231 10.73 8.10 -8.27
C ILE A 231 11.19 9.29 -9.14
N ALA A 232 11.95 9.05 -10.20
CA ALA A 232 12.38 10.10 -11.11
C ALA A 232 11.19 10.79 -11.81
N ILE A 233 10.22 10.01 -12.30
CA ILE A 233 8.99 10.54 -12.93
C ILE A 233 8.20 11.38 -11.91
N VAL A 234 7.95 10.87 -10.71
CA VAL A 234 7.18 11.61 -9.71
C VAL A 234 7.89 12.91 -9.31
N THR A 235 9.20 12.84 -9.06
CA THR A 235 9.96 14.00 -8.58
C THR A 235 10.20 15.06 -9.66
N VAL A 236 10.37 14.66 -10.94
CA VAL A 236 10.66 15.60 -12.04
C VAL A 236 9.39 16.03 -12.78
N ALA A 237 8.51 15.10 -13.11
CA ALA A 237 7.36 15.35 -13.99
C ALA A 237 6.07 15.66 -13.23
N LEU A 238 5.85 15.06 -12.04
CA LEU A 238 4.61 15.25 -11.29
C LEU A 238 4.69 16.33 -10.21
N ALA A 239 5.89 16.70 -9.75
CA ALA A 239 6.06 17.83 -8.82
C ALA A 239 5.46 19.15 -9.33
N PRO A 240 5.54 19.51 -10.63
CA PRO A 240 4.84 20.69 -11.17
C PRO A 240 3.30 20.56 -11.20
N CYS A 241 2.76 19.33 -11.12
CA CYS A 241 1.34 19.03 -11.21
C CYS A 241 0.60 19.08 -9.86
N GLN A 242 1.26 19.53 -8.77
CA GLN A 242 0.65 19.75 -7.45
C GLN A 242 -0.77 20.33 -7.49
N PRO A 243 -1.09 21.41 -8.25
CA PRO A 243 -2.45 21.98 -8.21
C PRO A 243 -3.54 21.03 -8.71
N ILE A 244 -3.21 20.12 -9.64
CA ILE A 244 -4.16 19.12 -10.14
C ILE A 244 -4.40 18.05 -9.07
N ILE A 245 -3.36 17.71 -8.33
CA ILE A 245 -3.40 16.65 -7.31
C ILE A 245 -4.15 17.13 -6.08
N ASP A 246 -3.92 18.38 -5.65
CA ASP A 246 -4.68 19.00 -4.56
C ASP A 246 -6.19 18.99 -4.88
N TRP A 247 -6.54 19.21 -6.14
CA TRP A 247 -7.94 19.12 -6.60
C TRP A 247 -8.48 17.68 -6.56
N ILE A 248 -7.68 16.70 -7.00
CA ILE A 248 -8.06 15.28 -6.96
C ILE A 248 -8.24 14.80 -5.50
N ASP A 249 -7.33 15.16 -4.61
CA ASP A 249 -7.33 14.74 -3.21
C ASP A 249 -8.55 15.28 -2.44
N ASP A 250 -8.99 16.51 -2.76
CA ASP A 250 -10.20 17.09 -2.17
C ASP A 250 -11.48 16.35 -2.59
N HIS A 251 -11.50 15.81 -3.81
CA HIS A 251 -12.70 15.18 -4.38
C HIS A 251 -12.73 13.65 -4.24
N ILE A 252 -11.59 12.96 -4.36
CA ILE A 252 -11.48 11.50 -4.41
C ILE A 252 -10.87 10.99 -3.11
N LYS A 253 -11.72 10.50 -2.22
CA LYS A 253 -11.25 9.92 -0.97
C LYS A 253 -10.69 8.51 -1.24
N LEU A 254 -9.43 8.26 -0.88
CA LEU A 254 -8.71 6.97 -1.03
C LEU A 254 -9.57 5.71 -0.84
N TYR A 255 -10.41 5.66 0.21
CA TYR A 255 -11.24 4.48 0.49
C TYR A 255 -12.23 4.14 -0.62
N MET A 256 -12.68 5.12 -1.43
CA MET A 256 -13.57 4.88 -2.56
C MET A 256 -12.85 4.03 -3.61
N VAL A 257 -11.59 4.36 -3.89
CA VAL A 257 -10.78 3.62 -4.87
C VAL A 257 -10.47 2.22 -4.38
N VAL A 258 -10.03 2.07 -3.12
CA VAL A 258 -9.77 0.75 -2.53
C VAL A 258 -11.03 -0.13 -2.51
N THR A 259 -12.20 0.46 -2.21
CA THR A 259 -13.48 -0.28 -2.21
C THR A 259 -13.87 -0.70 -3.62
N MET A 260 -13.70 0.18 -4.60
CA MET A 260 -13.95 -0.13 -6.01
C MET A 260 -13.06 -1.28 -6.48
N PHE A 261 -11.76 -1.23 -6.16
CA PHE A 261 -10.81 -2.28 -6.53
C PHE A 261 -11.16 -3.64 -5.92
N ALA A 262 -11.49 -3.65 -4.62
CA ALA A 262 -11.96 -4.86 -3.94
C ALA A 262 -13.23 -5.44 -4.60
N ILE A 263 -14.17 -4.59 -5.02
CA ILE A 263 -15.38 -5.02 -5.73
C ILE A 263 -15.02 -5.63 -7.09
N LEU A 264 -14.17 -4.97 -7.88
CA LEU A 264 -13.76 -5.46 -9.20
C LEU A 264 -13.03 -6.81 -9.13
N LEU A 265 -12.07 -6.95 -8.20
CA LEU A 265 -11.39 -8.22 -7.94
C LEU A 265 -12.37 -9.32 -7.52
N THR A 266 -13.36 -8.99 -6.68
CA THR A 266 -14.39 -9.95 -6.27
C THR A 266 -15.24 -10.40 -7.44
N ILE A 267 -15.64 -9.48 -8.32
CA ILE A 267 -16.41 -9.80 -9.54
C ILE A 267 -15.59 -10.71 -10.46
N GLN A 268 -14.30 -10.42 -10.65
CA GLN A 268 -13.40 -11.22 -11.46
C GLN A 268 -13.30 -12.66 -10.92
N VAL A 269 -13.05 -12.83 -9.62
CA VAL A 269 -12.98 -14.15 -8.97
C VAL A 269 -14.30 -14.92 -9.12
N ILE A 270 -15.45 -14.25 -8.98
CA ILE A 270 -16.77 -14.88 -9.18
C ILE A 270 -16.95 -15.32 -10.64
N TYR A 271 -16.53 -14.49 -11.59
CA TYR A 271 -16.61 -14.81 -13.02
C TYR A 271 -15.76 -16.03 -13.36
N ASP A 272 -14.54 -16.09 -12.85
CA ASP A 272 -13.62 -17.22 -13.06
C ASP A 272 -14.14 -18.51 -12.41
N LEU A 273 -14.87 -18.42 -11.29
CA LEU A 273 -15.54 -19.55 -10.64
C LEU A 273 -16.76 -20.11 -11.42
N LEU A 274 -17.41 -19.27 -12.22
CA LEU A 274 -18.63 -19.65 -12.96
C LEU A 274 -18.34 -20.23 -14.35
N ARG A 275 -17.12 -20.04 -14.85
CA ARG A 275 -16.67 -20.50 -16.16
C ARG A 275 -16.23 -21.96 -16.11
#